data_AF-U6CXA5-F1
#
_entry.id   AF-U6CXA5-F1
#
_cell.length_a   1.000
_cell.length_b   1.000
_cell.length_c   1.000
_cell.angle_alpha   90.00
_cell.angle_beta   90.00
_cell.angle_gamma   90.00
#
_symmetry.space_group_name_H-M   'P 1'
#
loop_
_entity.id
_entity.type
_entity.pdbx_description
1 polymer ?
#
loop_
_entity_poly.entity_id
_entity_poly.type
_entity_poly.pdbx_seq_one_letter_code
_entity_poly.pdbx_strand_id
1 'polypeptide(L)'
;MLLPLWLFLCFGLLCSSASSAGDIDNCVLFNEVITTSQGIMANSDVYESNTNYTVWVPVNASVSSVVLRAVDANNNSLGLWEKADKVCRNSALYRLDNQRDHIFMANWVSPNSTNITTVALQAFSINFYNAATFSSLQLGRKD
;
A
#
# COMPACT_ATOMS: atom_id res chain seq x y z
N MET A 1 -21.60 12.72 61.79
CA MET A 1 -20.56 12.14 60.92
C MET A 1 -21.26 11.67 59.65
N LEU A 2 -21.26 12.50 58.60
CA LEU A 2 -21.97 12.26 57.33
C LEU A 2 -21.00 11.58 56.35
N LEU A 3 -21.41 10.43 55.81
CA LEU A 3 -20.80 9.74 54.66
C LEU A 3 -21.67 10.02 53.40
N PRO A 4 -21.18 9.80 52.17
CA PRO A 4 -20.37 10.76 51.45
C PRO A 4 -21.06 11.16 50.13
N LEU A 5 -21.15 12.45 49.87
CA LEU A 5 -21.47 12.99 48.55
C LEU A 5 -20.15 13.08 47.78
N TRP A 6 -19.99 12.29 46.72
CA TRP A 6 -19.16 12.52 45.52
C TRP A 6 -18.65 11.19 44.94
N LEU A 7 -19.53 10.50 44.21
CA LEU A 7 -19.10 9.69 43.07
C LEU A 7 -19.40 10.52 41.82
N PHE A 8 -18.60 11.56 41.59
CA PHE A 8 -18.55 12.19 40.28
C PHE A 8 -17.81 11.23 39.35
N LEU A 9 -18.59 10.55 38.50
CA LEU A 9 -18.10 9.80 37.35
C LEU A 9 -17.29 10.74 36.44
N CYS A 10 -15.97 10.72 36.56
CA CYS A 10 -15.08 11.19 35.49
C CYS A 10 -14.81 10.03 34.52
N PHE A 11 -15.84 9.54 33.82
CA PHE A 11 -15.70 8.62 32.68
C PHE A 11 -15.52 9.42 31.37
N GLY A 12 -14.58 10.38 31.40
CA GLY A 12 -14.47 11.43 30.39
C GLY A 12 -13.15 11.44 29.61
N LEU A 13 -12.37 10.34 29.56
CA LEU A 13 -11.14 10.27 28.77
C LEU A 13 -10.89 8.85 28.25
N LEU A 14 -11.76 8.35 27.38
CA LEU A 14 -11.47 7.17 26.55
C LEU A 14 -11.87 7.43 25.10
N CYS A 15 -11.38 8.54 24.53
CA CYS A 15 -11.32 8.73 23.09
C CYS A 15 -9.90 9.13 22.71
N SER A 16 -8.91 8.31 23.06
CA SER A 16 -7.69 8.30 22.25
C SER A 16 -8.07 7.63 20.95
N SER A 17 -8.20 8.43 19.89
CA SER A 17 -8.29 7.94 18.53
C SER A 17 -7.14 6.96 18.32
N ALA A 18 -7.44 5.66 18.31
CA ALA A 18 -6.50 4.68 17.82
C ALA A 18 -6.38 4.96 16.32
N SER A 19 -5.38 5.77 15.93
CA SER A 19 -4.93 5.79 14.55
C SER A 19 -4.44 4.38 14.28
N SER A 20 -5.26 3.59 13.59
CA SER A 20 -4.86 2.28 13.12
C SER A 20 -3.70 2.54 12.16
N ALA A 21 -2.47 2.39 12.65
CA ALA A 21 -1.31 2.28 11.77
C ALA A 21 -1.69 1.21 10.75
N GLY A 22 -1.76 1.60 9.48
CA GLY A 22 -2.11 0.67 8.42
C GLY A 22 -1.00 -0.37 8.34
N ASP A 23 -1.18 -1.51 8.99
CA ASP A 23 -0.18 -2.56 8.97
C ASP A 23 -0.21 -3.21 7.58
N ILE A 24 0.62 -2.71 6.66
CA ILE A 24 0.95 -3.44 5.44
C ILE A 24 1.91 -4.53 5.84
N ASP A 25 1.33 -5.56 6.45
CA ASP A 25 1.89 -6.89 6.56
C ASP A 25 3.39 -6.88 6.90
N ASN A 26 3.75 -6.23 8.02
CA ASN A 26 5.10 -6.15 8.58
C ASN A 26 6.24 -5.73 7.61
N CYS A 27 5.92 -5.19 6.43
CA CYS A 27 6.92 -4.90 5.43
C CYS A 27 7.69 -3.63 5.81
N VAL A 28 6.92 -2.58 6.07
CA VAL A 28 7.33 -1.30 6.66
C VAL A 28 6.17 -0.80 7.51
N LEU A 29 6.47 -0.28 8.70
CA LEU A 29 5.51 0.44 9.53
C LEU A 29 5.50 1.91 9.12
N PHE A 30 4.31 2.45 8.83
CA PHE A 30 4.10 3.88 8.62
C PHE A 30 3.01 4.37 9.56
N ASN A 31 3.14 5.64 9.96
CA ASN A 31 2.32 6.23 11.02
C ASN A 31 1.02 6.84 10.46
N GLU A 32 1.00 7.15 9.17
CA GLU A 32 -0.09 7.83 8.48
C GLU A 32 -0.16 7.38 7.01
N VAL A 33 -1.38 7.34 6.47
CA VAL A 33 -1.65 7.09 5.05
C VAL A 33 -2.47 8.22 4.46
N ILE A 34 -1.94 8.86 3.42
CA ILE A 34 -2.60 9.90 2.66
C ILE A 34 -2.96 9.36 1.28
N THR A 35 -4.25 9.36 0.93
CA THR A 35 -4.69 9.00 -0.43
C THR A 35 -4.44 10.18 -1.37
N THR A 36 -3.78 9.94 -2.50
CA THR A 36 -3.52 11.01 -3.49
C THR A 36 -4.05 10.65 -4.87
N SER A 37 -4.26 11.68 -5.69
CA SER A 37 -4.67 11.53 -7.10
C SER A 37 -3.51 11.25 -8.06
N GLN A 38 -2.26 11.38 -7.60
CA GLN A 38 -1.08 11.13 -8.43
C GLN A 38 -0.89 9.62 -8.55
N GLY A 39 -1.44 9.07 -9.65
CA GLY A 39 -1.71 7.64 -9.78
C GLY A 39 -0.49 6.79 -10.14
N ILE A 40 -0.45 5.60 -9.56
CA ILE A 40 0.25 4.44 -10.11
C ILE A 40 -0.27 4.13 -11.52
N MET A 41 0.64 3.76 -12.42
CA MET A 41 0.36 3.42 -13.81
C MET A 41 0.94 2.03 -14.13
N ALA A 42 0.42 1.39 -15.17
CA ALA A 42 0.98 0.16 -15.72
C ALA A 42 0.92 0.17 -17.24
N ASN A 43 1.71 -0.70 -17.88
CA ASN A 43 1.79 -0.81 -19.35
C ASN A 43 0.48 -1.24 -20.01
N SER A 44 -0.50 -1.67 -19.22
CA SER A 44 -1.87 -1.97 -19.62
C SER A 44 -2.79 -1.80 -18.41
N ASP A 45 -4.02 -1.34 -18.64
CA ASP A 45 -5.14 -1.35 -17.69
C ASP A 45 -6.03 -2.60 -17.85
N VAL A 46 -5.68 -3.48 -18.79
CA VAL A 46 -6.35 -4.76 -19.01
C VAL A 46 -5.58 -5.89 -18.34
N TYR A 47 -6.28 -6.69 -17.53
CA TYR A 47 -5.73 -7.88 -16.90
C TYR A 47 -5.63 -9.06 -17.88
N GLU A 48 -4.44 -9.62 -17.97
CA GLU A 48 -4.08 -10.83 -18.67
C GLU A 48 -3.32 -11.75 -17.71
N SER A 49 -3.67 -13.04 -17.70
CA SER A 49 -3.00 -14.05 -16.87
C SER A 49 -1.59 -14.34 -17.37
N ASN A 50 -0.68 -14.73 -16.47
CA ASN A 50 0.71 -15.10 -16.81
C ASN A 50 1.45 -14.04 -17.64
N THR A 51 1.25 -12.77 -17.32
CA THR A 51 1.74 -11.61 -18.07
C THR A 51 2.64 -10.77 -17.18
N ASN A 52 3.74 -10.26 -17.74
CA ASN A 52 4.63 -9.35 -17.03
C ASN A 52 4.20 -7.90 -17.28
N TYR A 53 3.83 -7.21 -16.20
CA TYR A 53 3.45 -5.82 -16.19
C TYR A 53 4.61 -4.96 -15.72
N THR A 54 4.88 -3.87 -16.44
CA THR A 54 5.73 -2.80 -15.94
C THR A 54 4.85 -1.77 -15.26
N VAL A 55 5.14 -1.51 -13.99
CA VAL A 55 4.40 -0.61 -13.11
C VAL A 55 5.25 0.63 -12.84
N TRP A 56 4.63 1.80 -12.99
CA TRP A 56 5.25 3.09 -12.73
C TRP A 56 4.58 3.77 -11.55
N VAL A 57 5.38 4.23 -10.60
CA VAL A 57 4.93 4.97 -9.43
C VAL A 57 5.56 6.35 -9.46
N PRO A 58 4.78 7.43 -9.55
CA PRO A 58 5.31 8.78 -9.37
C PRO A 58 5.92 8.91 -7.96
N VAL A 59 7.16 9.38 -7.92
CA VAL A 59 7.91 9.61 -6.67
C VAL A 59 8.61 10.96 -6.74
N ASN A 60 9.09 11.42 -5.59
CA ASN A 60 9.85 12.65 -5.48
C ASN A 60 11.01 12.47 -4.49
N ALA A 61 11.87 13.47 -4.36
CA ALA A 61 13.07 13.41 -3.52
C ALA A 61 12.80 13.17 -2.03
N SER A 62 11.56 13.33 -1.54
CA SER A 62 11.19 13.04 -0.15
C SER A 62 10.79 11.57 0.08
N VAL A 63 10.54 10.80 -0.99
CA VAL A 63 10.19 9.38 -0.92
C VAL A 63 11.46 8.57 -0.69
N SER A 64 11.48 7.77 0.38
CA SER A 64 12.59 6.90 0.76
C SER A 64 12.40 5.46 0.28
N SER A 65 11.15 5.04 0.09
CA SER A 65 10.81 3.69 -0.33
C SER A 65 9.43 3.60 -0.95
N VAL A 66 9.21 2.54 -1.73
CA VAL A 66 7.91 2.20 -2.31
C VAL A 66 7.58 0.77 -1.87
N VAL A 67 6.38 0.58 -1.33
CA VAL A 67 5.80 -0.74 -1.09
C VAL A 67 4.74 -0.99 -2.14
N LEU A 68 4.86 -2.11 -2.85
CA LEU A 68 3.94 -2.54 -3.89
C LEU A 68 3.21 -3.81 -3.47
N ARG A 69 1.93 -3.90 -3.81
CA ARG A 69 1.17 -5.14 -3.78
C ARG A 69 0.15 -5.19 -4.89
N ALA A 70 -0.19 -6.40 -5.33
CA ALA A 70 -1.27 -6.65 -6.26
C ALA A 70 -2.30 -7.50 -5.53
N VAL A 71 -3.56 -7.11 -5.56
CA VAL A 71 -4.61 -7.80 -4.78
C VAL A 71 -5.85 -8.10 -5.61
N ASP A 72 -6.55 -9.19 -5.28
CA ASP A 72 -7.88 -9.49 -5.83
C ASP A 72 -8.99 -8.69 -5.11
N ALA A 73 -10.24 -8.92 -5.52
CA ALA A 73 -11.42 -8.32 -4.88
C ALA A 73 -11.60 -8.68 -3.39
N ASN A 74 -10.97 -9.76 -2.93
CA ASN A 74 -10.98 -10.21 -1.54
C ASN A 74 -9.74 -9.72 -0.77
N ASN A 75 -8.93 -8.84 -1.37
CA ASN A 75 -7.68 -8.33 -0.83
C ASN A 75 -6.60 -9.42 -0.60
N ASN A 76 -6.69 -10.55 -1.31
CA ASN A 76 -5.63 -11.57 -1.34
C ASN A 76 -4.49 -11.08 -2.23
N SER A 77 -3.25 -11.23 -1.78
CA SER A 77 -2.08 -10.91 -2.60
C SER A 77 -1.94 -11.86 -3.78
N LEU A 78 -1.59 -11.31 -4.95
CA LEU A 78 -1.49 -12.03 -6.21
C LEU A 78 -0.15 -11.79 -6.91
N GLY A 79 0.29 -12.80 -7.64
CA GLY A 79 1.44 -12.70 -8.54
C GLY A 79 2.76 -12.50 -7.82
N LEU A 80 3.78 -12.10 -8.58
CA LEU A 80 5.16 -11.98 -8.10
C LEU A 80 5.73 -10.63 -8.50
N TRP A 81 6.34 -9.94 -7.53
CA TRP A 81 7.07 -8.70 -7.75
C TRP A 81 8.55 -9.00 -7.97
N GLU A 82 9.13 -8.51 -9.06
CA GLU A 82 10.52 -8.80 -9.42
C GLU A 82 11.49 -7.80 -8.78
N LYS A 83 12.69 -8.29 -8.38
CA LYS A 83 13.81 -7.45 -7.89
C LYS A 83 13.49 -6.59 -6.67
N ALA A 84 12.53 -7.00 -5.85
CA ALA A 84 12.27 -6.35 -4.57
C ALA A 84 13.48 -6.49 -3.63
N ASP A 85 13.80 -5.43 -2.90
CA ASP A 85 14.83 -5.48 -1.85
C ASP A 85 14.41 -6.40 -0.69
N LYS A 86 13.09 -6.43 -0.43
CA LYS A 86 12.48 -7.33 0.54
C LYS A 86 11.10 -7.76 0.06
N VAL A 87 10.92 -9.07 -0.08
CA VAL A 87 9.60 -9.68 -0.28
C VAL A 87 8.96 -9.91 1.09
N CYS A 88 7.72 -9.44 1.24
CA CYS A 88 6.90 -9.56 2.43
C CYS A 88 5.71 -10.48 2.14
N ARG A 89 4.94 -10.88 3.16
CA ARG A 89 3.92 -11.92 3.00
C ARG A 89 2.89 -11.58 1.91
N ASN A 90 2.46 -10.31 1.80
CA ASN A 90 1.49 -9.85 0.81
C ASN A 90 1.97 -8.67 -0.05
N SER A 91 3.24 -8.28 0.06
CA SER A 91 3.78 -7.07 -0.59
C SER A 91 5.27 -7.17 -0.87
N ALA A 92 5.81 -6.19 -1.58
CA ALA A 92 7.22 -6.07 -1.91
C ALA A 92 7.71 -4.65 -1.59
N LEU A 93 8.84 -4.55 -0.89
CA LEU A 93 9.50 -3.30 -0.56
C LEU A 93 10.66 -3.04 -1.51
N TYR A 94 10.72 -1.80 -1.99
CA TYR A 94 11.81 -1.24 -2.77
C TYR A 94 12.32 0.01 -2.07
N ARG A 95 13.61 0.08 -1.80
CA ARG A 95 14.29 1.24 -1.24
C ARG A 95 14.77 2.12 -2.39
N LEU A 96 14.56 3.43 -2.24
CA LEU A 96 14.99 4.40 -3.23
C LEU A 96 16.30 5.02 -2.76
N ASP A 97 17.40 4.67 -3.42
CA ASP A 97 18.67 5.34 -3.20
C ASP A 97 18.71 6.64 -3.99
N ASN A 98 18.37 7.75 -3.32
CA ASN A 98 18.62 9.12 -3.76
C ASN A 98 18.16 9.40 -5.21
N GLN A 99 16.88 9.11 -5.49
CA GLN A 99 16.33 9.27 -6.84
C GLN A 99 16.25 10.75 -7.24
N ARG A 100 16.97 11.08 -8.33
CA ARG A 100 16.71 12.29 -9.12
C ARG A 100 15.50 12.10 -10.05
N ASP A 101 15.14 10.86 -10.33
CA ASP A 101 14.05 10.49 -11.21
C ASP A 101 12.71 10.62 -10.49
N HIS A 102 11.72 11.21 -11.18
CA HIS A 102 10.38 11.43 -10.64
C HIS A 102 9.47 10.19 -10.74
N ILE A 103 10.00 9.06 -11.22
CA ILE A 103 9.24 7.83 -11.49
C ILE A 103 10.06 6.63 -11.03
N PHE A 104 9.48 5.85 -10.12
CA PHE A 104 9.96 4.53 -9.77
C PHE A 104 9.29 3.48 -10.67
N MET A 105 10.04 2.43 -11.04
CA MET A 105 9.57 1.40 -11.96
C MET A 105 9.85 0.02 -11.40
N ALA A 106 8.84 -0.85 -11.44
CA ALA A 106 8.95 -2.24 -11.00
C ALA A 106 8.17 -3.16 -11.93
N ASN A 107 8.52 -4.44 -11.94
CA ASN A 107 7.80 -5.45 -12.70
C ASN A 107 6.95 -6.32 -11.78
N TRP A 108 5.76 -6.66 -12.25
CA TRP A 108 4.84 -7.59 -11.61
C TRP A 108 4.40 -8.66 -12.60
N VAL A 109 4.59 -9.92 -12.24
CA VAL A 109 4.15 -11.06 -13.03
C VAL A 109 2.80 -11.54 -12.50
N SER A 110 1.77 -11.45 -13.33
CA SER A 110 0.43 -11.91 -12.97
C SER A 110 0.39 -13.44 -12.85
N PRO A 111 -0.41 -13.99 -11.93
CA PRO A 111 -0.52 -15.43 -11.76
C PRO A 111 -1.12 -16.09 -13.01
N ASN A 112 -0.74 -17.34 -13.25
CA ASN A 112 -1.35 -18.16 -14.29
C ASN A 112 -2.69 -18.74 -13.79
N SER A 113 -3.73 -17.91 -13.77
CA SER A 113 -5.08 -18.29 -13.35
C SER A 113 -6.15 -17.60 -14.18
N THR A 114 -7.13 -18.39 -14.64
CA THR A 114 -8.28 -17.90 -15.40
C THR A 114 -9.41 -17.37 -14.52
N ASN A 115 -9.37 -17.63 -13.21
CA ASN A 115 -10.43 -17.27 -12.26
C ASN A 115 -10.32 -15.83 -11.76
N ILE A 116 -9.24 -15.13 -12.09
CA ILE A 116 -9.02 -13.75 -11.70
C ILE A 116 -9.62 -12.87 -12.78
N THR A 117 -10.59 -12.05 -12.38
CA THR A 117 -11.32 -11.12 -13.24
C THR A 117 -10.83 -9.69 -13.08
N THR A 118 -10.41 -9.32 -11.88
CA THR A 118 -9.90 -7.99 -11.56
C THR A 118 -8.72 -8.07 -10.62
N VAL A 119 -7.76 -7.17 -10.80
CA VAL A 119 -6.61 -7.00 -9.90
C VAL A 119 -6.45 -5.51 -9.60
N ALA A 120 -6.25 -5.17 -8.34
CA ALA A 120 -5.82 -3.83 -7.95
C ALA A 120 -4.31 -3.83 -7.70
N LEU A 121 -3.56 -3.13 -8.55
CA LEU A 121 -2.18 -2.76 -8.25
C LEU A 121 -2.20 -1.59 -7.28
N GLN A 122 -1.46 -1.70 -6.18
CA GLN A 122 -1.43 -0.72 -5.10
C GLN A 122 0.02 -0.33 -4.80
N ALA A 123 0.24 0.97 -4.67
CA ALA A 123 1.53 1.54 -4.30
C ALA A 123 1.40 2.41 -3.06
N PHE A 124 2.39 2.27 -2.18
CA PHE A 124 2.58 3.07 -0.99
C PHE A 124 3.96 3.71 -1.07
N SER A 125 4.00 4.99 -1.41
CA SER A 125 5.22 5.78 -1.44
C SER A 125 5.48 6.34 -0.05
N ILE A 126 6.53 5.87 0.60
CA ILE A 126 6.84 6.17 2.01
C ILE A 126 7.95 7.20 2.04
N ASN A 127 7.75 8.29 2.78
CA ASN A 127 8.75 9.34 2.95
C ASN A 127 9.72 9.04 4.11
N PHE A 128 10.75 9.87 4.27
CA PHE A 128 11.72 9.75 5.38
C PHE A 128 11.12 9.94 6.79
N TYR A 129 9.88 10.43 6.90
CA TYR A 129 9.14 10.59 8.15
C TYR A 129 8.15 9.45 8.40
N ASN A 130 8.21 8.36 7.62
CA ASN A 130 7.29 7.22 7.69
C ASN A 130 5.82 7.60 7.48
N ALA A 131 5.54 8.63 6.67
CA ALA A 131 4.21 8.88 6.13
C ALA A 131 4.10 8.24 4.75
N ALA A 132 3.01 7.51 4.51
CA ALA A 132 2.75 6.82 3.25
C ALA A 132 1.76 7.61 2.40
N THR A 133 2.04 7.71 1.11
CA THR A 133 1.10 8.14 0.10
C THR A 133 0.57 6.92 -0.66
N PHE A 134 -0.74 6.73 -0.66
CA PHE A 134 -1.40 5.61 -1.31
C PHE A 134 -1.92 5.98 -2.71
N SER A 135 -1.71 5.08 -3.66
CA SER A 135 -2.34 5.09 -4.99
C SER A 135 -2.69 3.68 -5.45
N SER A 136 -3.68 3.57 -6.33
CA SER A 136 -4.15 2.28 -6.86
C SER A 136 -4.54 2.39 -8.33
N LEU A 137 -4.31 1.30 -9.07
CA LEU A 137 -4.78 1.09 -10.45
C LEU A 137 -5.54 -0.23 -10.51
N GLN A 138 -6.76 -0.20 -11.04
CA GLN A 138 -7.49 -1.44 -11.34
C GLN A 138 -7.13 -1.94 -12.73
N LEU A 139 -6.83 -3.23 -12.81
CA LEU A 139 -6.69 -4.00 -14.04
C LEU A 139 -7.96 -4.84 -14.20
N GLY A 140 -8.78 -4.48 -15.18
CA GLY A 140 -10.01 -5.23 -15.50
C GLY A 140 -9.74 -6.23 -16.61
N ARG A 141 -10.31 -7.43 -16.54
CA ARG A 141 -10.31 -8.32 -17.70
C ARG A 141 -11.20 -7.72 -18.80
N LYS A 142 -10.77 -7.83 -20.06
CA LYS A 142 -11.61 -7.48 -21.21
C LYS A 142 -12.57 -8.64 -21.48
N ASP A 143 -13.87 -8.33 -21.47
CA ASP A 143 -14.95 -9.27 -21.82
C ASP A 143 -14.86 -9.73 -23.29
#